data_AF-A0A2E4XVF4-F1
#
_entry.id   AF-A0A2E4XVF4-F1
#
_cell.length_a   1.000
_cell.length_b   1.000
_cell.length_c   1.000
_cell.angle_alpha   90.00
_cell.angle_beta   90.00
_cell.angle_gamma   90.00
#
_symmetry.space_group_name_H-M   'P 1'
#
loop_
_entity.id
_entity.type
_entity.pdbx_description
1 polymer ?
#
loop_
_entity_poly.entity_id
_entity_poly.type
_entity_poly.pdbx_seq_one_letter_code
_entity_poly.pdbx_strand_id
1 'polypeptide(L)'
;MFVACLFVFTGEARSQSEFSIQEVHEGLRLGAVAPRPDAKFDIELLPARPAIDRIKKAIDLLYRRSPFSAQAIKTLQSAGEVYVIYDPHFPKSRLSGLTIAAFFPDYYQHDGPSKKFVTVVGRYGAKWPARELAAVLAHELVGHGMQQYRGRMEHVRTIDLECEAYLYEEQAYQDLGLDKRSGEMIKFRQALEDYWCKSFRADIAWRDKSKMALWERLNPDVPGILKLYLGYIDRLRKSGEAKRAIELENRRREKR
;
A
#
# COMPACT_ATOMS: atom_id res chain seq x y z
N MET A 1 -13.45 7.52 -2.05
CA MET A 1 -12.88 8.38 -0.99
C MET A 1 -11.37 8.31 -1.13
N PHE A 2 -10.63 9.42 -1.20
CA PHE A 2 -9.21 9.36 -1.54
C PHE A 2 -8.37 8.87 -0.36
N VAL A 3 -7.66 7.75 -0.55
CA VAL A 3 -6.55 7.35 0.32
C VAL A 3 -5.40 8.29 0.02
N ALA A 4 -5.20 9.29 0.88
CA ALA A 4 -4.00 10.10 0.88
C ALA A 4 -2.90 9.30 1.60
N CYS A 5 -2.26 8.38 0.89
CA CYS A 5 -1.02 7.75 1.35
C CYS A 5 0.14 8.60 0.86
N LEU A 6 0.59 9.50 1.73
CA LEU A 6 1.89 10.10 1.54
C LEU A 6 2.43 10.71 2.83
N PHE A 7 2.93 9.83 3.67
CA PHE A 7 4.05 10.14 4.54
C PHE A 7 4.81 8.83 4.74
N VAL A 8 6.06 8.79 4.25
CA VAL A 8 7.08 7.95 4.87
C VAL A 8 7.23 8.52 6.28
N PHE A 9 6.39 8.07 7.21
CA PHE A 9 6.56 8.45 8.60
C PHE A 9 7.73 7.63 9.13
N THR A 10 8.72 8.32 9.68
CA THR A 10 9.61 7.74 10.68
C THR A 10 8.71 7.38 11.88
N GLY A 11 8.21 6.15 11.90
CA GLY A 11 7.48 5.63 13.05
C GLY A 11 8.42 5.60 14.25
N GLU A 12 7.93 6.00 15.43
CA GLU A 12 8.62 5.62 16.66
C GLU A 12 8.51 4.11 16.79
N ALA A 13 9.66 3.44 16.91
CA ALA A 13 9.71 2.01 17.10
C ALA A 13 8.94 1.63 18.37
N ARG A 14 7.96 0.73 18.23
CA ARG A 14 7.14 0.27 19.36
C ARG A 14 7.66 -1.04 19.93
N SER A 15 7.65 -1.14 21.26
CA SER A 15 7.98 -2.37 21.97
C SER A 15 6.92 -3.45 21.72
N GLN A 16 7.33 -4.73 21.62
CA GLN A 16 6.41 -5.86 21.54
C GLN A 16 5.44 -5.93 22.74
N SER A 17 5.78 -5.31 23.88
CA SER A 17 4.92 -5.23 25.06
C SER A 17 3.68 -4.35 24.90
N GLU A 18 3.57 -3.58 23.82
CA GLU A 18 2.42 -2.69 23.55
C GLU A 18 1.26 -3.40 22.84
N PHE A 19 1.46 -4.66 22.45
CA PHE A 19 0.46 -5.44 21.74
C PHE A 19 -0.49 -6.17 22.69
N SER A 20 -1.78 -5.87 22.55
CA SER A 20 -2.88 -6.56 23.25
C SER A 20 -3.21 -7.94 22.65
N ILE A 21 -2.91 -8.14 21.36
CA ILE A 21 -3.06 -9.39 20.63
C ILE A 21 -1.86 -9.55 19.71
N GLN A 22 -1.30 -10.76 19.65
CA GLN A 22 -0.36 -11.19 18.63
C GLN A 22 -0.73 -12.59 18.17
N GLU A 23 -0.83 -12.82 16.87
CA GLU A 23 -1.13 -14.14 16.30
C GLU A 23 -0.57 -14.29 14.88
N VAL A 24 -0.62 -15.51 14.34
CA VAL A 24 -0.21 -15.80 12.97
C VAL A 24 -1.43 -16.23 12.15
N HIS A 25 -1.56 -15.70 10.94
CA HIS A 25 -2.64 -16.05 10.01
C HIS A 25 -2.10 -16.11 8.58
N GLU A 26 -2.26 -17.24 7.89
CA GLU A 26 -1.69 -17.48 6.54
C GLU A 26 -0.17 -17.21 6.46
N GLY A 27 0.55 -17.41 7.57
CA GLY A 27 1.98 -17.12 7.71
C GLY A 27 2.33 -15.62 7.87
N LEU A 28 1.35 -14.72 7.99
CA LEU A 28 1.55 -13.31 8.33
C LEU A 28 1.46 -13.15 9.86
N ARG A 29 2.30 -12.30 10.43
CA ARG A 29 2.28 -11.93 11.85
C ARG A 29 1.29 -10.78 12.05
N LEU A 30 0.21 -11.03 12.77
CA LEU A 30 -0.82 -10.04 13.07
C LEU A 30 -0.65 -9.52 14.49
N GLY A 31 -0.92 -8.23 14.70
CA GLY A 31 -0.87 -7.64 16.02
C GLY A 31 -1.85 -6.48 16.19
N ALA A 32 -2.37 -6.29 17.39
CA ALA A 32 -3.19 -5.12 17.75
C ALA A 32 -2.57 -4.36 18.91
N VAL A 33 -2.27 -3.08 18.70
CA VAL A 33 -1.75 -2.21 19.75
C VAL A 33 -2.88 -1.81 20.71
N ALA A 34 -2.62 -1.90 22.01
CA ALA A 34 -3.56 -1.45 23.03
C ALA A 34 -3.76 0.08 22.94
N PRO A 35 -5.00 0.60 23.01
CA PRO A 35 -5.23 2.03 23.20
C PRO A 35 -4.56 2.51 24.50
N ARG A 36 -3.91 3.68 24.47
CA ARG A 36 -3.37 4.28 25.70
C ARG A 36 -4.53 4.70 26.62
N PRO A 37 -4.43 4.53 27.96
CA PRO A 37 -5.53 4.81 28.89
C PRO A 37 -6.10 6.23 28.81
N ASP A 38 -5.29 7.22 28.41
CA ASP A 38 -5.61 8.65 28.34
C ASP A 38 -5.86 9.15 26.91
N ALA A 39 -5.77 8.28 25.90
CA ALA A 39 -5.91 8.68 24.50
C ALA A 39 -7.38 9.03 24.16
N LYS A 40 -7.56 10.20 23.53
CA LYS A 40 -8.85 10.65 22.99
C LYS A 40 -8.92 10.40 21.49
N PHE A 41 -9.87 9.56 21.07
CA PHE A 41 -10.12 9.25 19.68
C PHE A 41 -11.27 10.10 19.12
N ASP A 42 -11.20 10.38 17.82
CA ASP A 42 -12.20 11.10 17.02
C ASP A 42 -13.35 10.17 16.56
N ILE A 43 -13.21 8.87 16.77
CA ILE A 43 -14.22 7.85 16.47
C ILE A 43 -14.30 6.83 17.60
N GLU A 44 -15.44 6.14 17.69
CA GLU A 44 -15.53 4.90 18.46
C GLU A 44 -14.62 3.84 17.84
N LEU A 45 -13.66 3.37 18.64
CA LEU A 45 -12.70 2.36 18.23
C LEU A 45 -13.35 0.99 18.11
N LEU A 46 -12.90 0.24 17.13
CA LEU A 46 -13.18 -1.18 17.09
C LEU A 46 -12.26 -1.89 18.09
N PRO A 47 -12.77 -2.77 18.98
CA PRO A 47 -11.92 -3.52 19.89
C PRO A 47 -10.90 -4.40 19.13
N ALA A 48 -9.77 -4.71 19.78
CA ALA A 48 -8.63 -5.39 19.16
C ALA A 48 -9.01 -6.69 18.43
N ARG A 49 -9.79 -7.58 19.07
CA ARG A 49 -10.16 -8.88 18.48
C ARG A 49 -11.03 -8.71 17.21
N PRO A 50 -12.16 -7.97 17.23
CA PRO A 50 -12.92 -7.69 16.01
C PRO A 50 -12.12 -6.99 14.90
N ALA A 51 -11.13 -6.15 15.23
CA ALA A 51 -10.25 -5.52 14.26
C ALA A 51 -9.32 -6.55 13.59
N ILE A 52 -8.68 -7.42 14.37
CA ILE A 52 -7.86 -8.52 13.83
C ILE A 52 -8.70 -9.47 12.99
N ASP A 53 -9.91 -9.82 13.42
CA ASP A 53 -10.82 -10.67 12.63
C ASP A 53 -11.20 -10.03 11.29
N ARG A 54 -11.32 -8.69 11.22
CA ARG A 54 -11.54 -7.94 9.97
C ARG A 54 -10.35 -8.07 9.04
N ILE A 55 -9.15 -7.89 9.57
CA ILE A 55 -7.88 -7.99 8.84
C ILE A 55 -7.69 -9.40 8.29
N LYS A 56 -7.96 -10.44 9.11
CA LYS A 56 -7.91 -11.85 8.67
C LYS A 56 -8.86 -12.11 7.51
N LYS A 57 -10.11 -11.62 7.59
CA LYS A 57 -11.08 -11.73 6.49
C LYS A 57 -10.60 -11.03 5.22
N ALA A 58 -9.96 -9.86 5.34
CA ALA A 58 -9.38 -9.17 4.19
C ALA A 58 -8.22 -9.96 3.56
N ILE A 59 -7.33 -10.52 4.38
CA ILE A 59 -6.24 -11.40 3.94
C ILE A 59 -6.79 -12.65 3.25
N ASP A 60 -7.79 -13.31 3.84
CA ASP A 60 -8.46 -14.48 3.25
C ASP A 60 -9.05 -14.17 1.88
N LEU A 61 -9.64 -12.98 1.72
CA LEU A 61 -10.18 -12.55 0.42
C LEU A 61 -9.08 -12.40 -0.63
N LEU A 62 -7.93 -11.82 -0.27
CA LEU A 62 -6.79 -11.76 -1.19
C LEU A 62 -6.29 -13.15 -1.58
N TYR A 63 -6.08 -14.05 -0.63
CA TYR A 63 -5.64 -15.42 -0.91
C TYR A 63 -6.62 -16.21 -1.78
N ARG A 64 -7.93 -16.08 -1.52
CA ARG A 64 -8.96 -16.86 -2.21
C ARG A 64 -9.36 -16.29 -3.57
N ARG A 65 -9.29 -14.96 -3.74
CA ARG A 65 -9.88 -14.29 -4.91
C ARG A 65 -8.88 -13.54 -5.77
N SER A 66 -7.74 -13.14 -5.23
CA SER A 66 -6.68 -12.46 -5.99
C SER A 66 -5.40 -13.29 -6.03
N PRO A 67 -5.29 -14.24 -6.97
CA PRO A 67 -4.05 -15.02 -7.16
C PRO A 67 -2.82 -14.12 -7.36
N PHE A 68 -3.01 -12.95 -7.97
CA PHE A 68 -1.94 -11.99 -8.19
C PHE A 68 -1.40 -11.41 -6.87
N SER A 69 -2.27 -10.89 -6.00
CA SER A 69 -1.88 -10.43 -4.67
C SER A 69 -1.34 -11.56 -3.80
N ALA A 70 -1.98 -12.74 -3.83
CA ALA A 70 -1.54 -13.91 -3.06
C ALA A 70 -0.11 -14.34 -3.42
N GLN A 71 0.24 -14.37 -4.70
CA GLN A 71 1.59 -14.72 -5.15
C GLN A 71 2.63 -13.69 -4.70
N ALA A 72 2.27 -12.41 -4.73
CA ALA A 72 3.15 -11.35 -4.25
C ALA A 72 3.36 -11.43 -2.74
N ILE A 73 2.31 -11.68 -1.94
CA ILE A 73 2.42 -11.91 -0.49
C ILE A 73 3.37 -13.08 -0.20
N LYS A 74 3.22 -14.21 -0.91
CA LYS A 74 4.14 -15.36 -0.77
C LYS A 74 5.59 -14.99 -1.10
N THR A 75 5.80 -14.13 -2.09
CA THR A 75 7.13 -13.62 -2.44
C THR A 75 7.71 -12.83 -1.27
N LEU A 76 6.93 -11.94 -0.65
CA LEU A 76 7.35 -11.18 0.54
C LEU A 76 7.69 -12.11 1.71
N GLN A 77 6.84 -13.10 2.00
CA GLN A 77 7.07 -14.09 3.07
C GLN A 77 8.34 -14.92 2.84
N SER A 78 8.66 -15.25 1.58
CA SER A 78 9.91 -15.97 1.27
C SER A 78 11.16 -15.12 1.46
N ALA A 79 11.02 -13.80 1.41
CA ALA A 79 12.12 -12.85 1.52
C ALA A 79 12.31 -12.28 2.93
N GLY A 80 11.32 -12.44 3.81
CA GLY A 80 11.33 -11.85 5.14
C GLY A 80 10.00 -12.01 5.88
N GLU A 81 9.90 -11.33 7.02
CA GLU A 81 8.74 -11.38 7.88
C GLU A 81 7.69 -10.37 7.43
N VAL A 82 6.43 -10.80 7.35
CA VAL A 82 5.31 -9.96 6.94
C VAL A 82 4.41 -9.69 8.13
N TYR A 83 4.18 -8.41 8.42
CA TYR A 83 3.39 -7.93 9.54
C TYR A 83 2.19 -7.11 9.06
N VAL A 84 1.02 -7.37 9.65
CA VAL A 84 -0.15 -6.49 9.52
C VAL A 84 -0.64 -6.12 10.91
N ILE A 85 -0.53 -4.83 11.23
CA ILE A 85 -0.71 -4.30 12.58
C ILE A 85 -1.94 -3.42 12.63
N TYR A 86 -2.87 -3.68 13.54
CA TYR A 86 -3.89 -2.71 13.90
C TYR A 86 -3.32 -1.73 14.93
N ASP A 87 -3.30 -0.44 14.61
CA ASP A 87 -2.93 0.62 15.54
C ASP A 87 -4.07 1.66 15.68
N PRO A 88 -4.77 1.72 16.82
CA PRO A 88 -5.83 2.69 17.03
C PRO A 88 -5.32 4.14 17.05
N HIS A 89 -4.03 4.37 17.33
CA HIS A 89 -3.43 5.71 17.35
C HIS A 89 -3.01 6.19 15.96
N PHE A 90 -3.10 5.35 14.93
CA PHE A 90 -2.76 5.70 13.56
C PHE A 90 -4.00 6.22 12.80
N PRO A 91 -3.89 7.35 12.05
CA PRO A 91 -2.74 8.27 11.99
C PRO A 91 -2.63 9.19 13.21
N LYS A 92 -1.40 9.68 13.52
CA LYS A 92 -1.12 10.53 14.70
C LYS A 92 -1.90 11.85 14.72
N SER A 93 -2.27 12.39 13.55
CA SER A 93 -2.96 13.67 13.41
C SER A 93 -4.46 13.48 13.13
N ARG A 94 -5.29 14.41 13.62
CA ARG A 94 -6.71 14.55 13.24
C ARG A 94 -6.90 15.22 11.87
N LEU A 95 -5.85 15.87 11.35
CA LEU A 95 -5.85 16.66 10.11
C LEU A 95 -5.26 15.93 8.90
N SER A 96 -4.59 14.79 9.10
CA SER A 96 -4.32 13.88 7.99
C SER A 96 -5.67 13.32 7.54
N GLY A 97 -5.96 13.34 6.23
CA GLY A 97 -7.17 12.76 5.68
C GLY A 97 -7.39 11.30 6.11
N LEU A 98 -8.49 10.69 5.71
CA LEU A 98 -8.84 9.32 6.11
C LEU A 98 -7.77 8.29 5.69
N THR A 99 -6.74 8.09 6.52
CA THR A 99 -5.69 7.11 6.30
C THR A 99 -6.17 5.76 6.83
N ILE A 100 -6.38 4.82 5.91
CA ILE A 100 -6.95 3.51 6.20
C ILE A 100 -5.87 2.55 6.66
N ALA A 101 -4.79 2.50 5.90
CA ALA A 101 -3.57 1.80 6.24
C ALA A 101 -2.38 2.56 5.66
N ALA A 102 -1.18 2.18 6.07
CA ALA A 102 0.06 2.65 5.48
C ALA A 102 1.16 1.59 5.63
N PHE A 103 2.05 1.55 4.65
CA PHE A 103 3.26 0.74 4.72
C PHE A 103 4.39 1.45 5.50
N PHE A 104 4.98 0.75 6.48
CA PHE A 104 6.03 1.27 7.36
C PHE A 104 7.25 0.35 7.41
N PRO A 105 8.21 0.49 6.49
CA PRO A 105 9.39 -0.38 6.46
C PRO A 105 10.20 -0.33 7.77
N ASP A 106 10.18 0.82 8.46
CA ASP A 106 10.95 1.09 9.68
C ASP A 106 10.10 1.03 10.96
N TYR A 107 8.91 0.42 10.92
CA TYR A 107 8.00 0.38 12.08
C TYR A 107 8.62 -0.27 13.32
N TYR A 108 9.46 -1.28 13.09
CA TYR A 108 10.29 -1.90 14.12
C TYR A 108 11.73 -1.46 13.89
N GLN A 109 12.50 -1.24 14.98
CA GLN A 109 13.96 -1.17 14.85
C GLN A 109 14.47 -2.43 14.14
N HIS A 110 15.50 -2.27 13.31
CA HIS A 110 16.15 -3.34 12.57
C HIS A 110 16.89 -4.29 13.54
N ASP A 111 16.13 -5.08 14.28
CA ASP A 111 16.66 -6.20 15.03
C ASP A 111 16.71 -7.41 14.09
N GLY A 112 17.92 -7.82 13.72
CA GLY A 112 18.20 -9.03 12.95
C GLY A 112 18.34 -8.86 11.43
N PRO A 113 18.76 -9.92 10.71
CA PRO A 113 19.10 -9.87 9.29
C PRO A 113 17.89 -10.01 8.35
N SER A 114 16.68 -10.30 8.85
CA SER A 114 15.49 -10.51 8.02
C SER A 114 14.87 -9.18 7.55
N LYS A 115 14.44 -9.12 6.28
CA LYS A 115 13.59 -8.02 5.81
C LYS A 115 12.26 -8.07 6.56
N LYS A 116 11.71 -6.91 6.91
CA LYS A 116 10.38 -6.78 7.52
C LYS A 116 9.50 -5.97 6.59
N PHE A 117 8.33 -6.51 6.25
CA PHE A 117 7.30 -5.85 5.47
C PHE A 117 6.13 -5.56 6.39
N VAL A 118 5.93 -4.30 6.76
CA VAL A 118 4.96 -3.93 7.80
C VAL A 118 3.90 -3.02 7.21
N THR A 119 2.64 -3.43 7.33
CA THR A 119 1.49 -2.60 7.04
C THR A 119 0.73 -2.32 8.33
N VAL A 120 0.43 -1.05 8.60
CA VAL A 120 -0.37 -0.64 9.75
C VAL A 120 -1.75 -0.21 9.27
N VAL A 121 -2.79 -0.85 9.80
CA VAL A 121 -4.19 -0.50 9.62
C VAL A 121 -4.61 0.43 10.76
N GLY A 122 -5.12 1.60 10.41
CA GLY A 122 -5.53 2.62 11.39
C GLY A 122 -6.92 2.38 11.97
N ARG A 123 -7.31 3.26 12.90
CA ARG A 123 -8.64 3.25 13.54
C ARG A 123 -9.81 3.26 12.56
N TYR A 124 -9.64 3.95 11.43
CA TYR A 124 -10.65 4.00 10.37
C TYR A 124 -10.68 2.72 9.53
N GLY A 125 -9.53 2.18 9.15
CA GLY A 125 -9.45 1.01 8.29
C GLY A 125 -9.92 -0.27 8.96
N ALA A 126 -9.73 -0.43 10.27
CA ALA A 126 -10.29 -1.56 10.99
C ALA A 126 -11.83 -1.64 10.93
N LYS A 127 -12.51 -0.51 10.69
CA LYS A 127 -13.98 -0.44 10.55
C LYS A 127 -14.45 -0.64 9.11
N TRP A 128 -13.55 -0.62 8.12
CA TRP A 128 -13.94 -0.83 6.72
C TRP A 128 -14.46 -2.25 6.49
N PRO A 129 -15.36 -2.45 5.51
CA PRO A 129 -15.75 -3.79 5.15
C PRO A 129 -14.54 -4.54 4.56
N ALA A 130 -14.51 -5.85 4.79
CA ALA A 130 -13.30 -6.66 4.60
C ALA A 130 -12.84 -6.68 3.12
N ARG A 131 -13.75 -6.48 2.17
CA ARG A 131 -13.44 -6.49 0.74
C ARG A 131 -12.69 -5.22 0.33
N GLU A 132 -13.11 -4.07 0.81
CA GLU A 132 -12.46 -2.78 0.59
C GLU A 132 -11.13 -2.73 1.33
N LEU A 133 -11.08 -3.24 2.57
CA LEU A 133 -9.82 -3.37 3.29
C LEU A 133 -8.83 -4.30 2.56
N ALA A 134 -9.30 -5.37 1.91
CA ALA A 134 -8.44 -6.26 1.12
C ALA A 134 -7.79 -5.51 -0.05
N ALA A 135 -8.52 -4.67 -0.76
CA ALA A 135 -7.95 -3.83 -1.83
C ALA A 135 -6.90 -2.86 -1.28
N VAL A 136 -7.17 -2.20 -0.15
CA VAL A 136 -6.19 -1.34 0.52
C VAL A 136 -4.96 -2.12 0.99
N LEU A 137 -5.10 -3.36 1.46
CA LEU A 137 -3.94 -4.20 1.75
C LEU A 137 -3.16 -4.56 0.48
N ALA A 138 -3.81 -4.72 -0.67
CA ALA A 138 -3.10 -4.90 -1.94
C ALA A 138 -2.29 -3.64 -2.32
N HIS A 139 -2.79 -2.45 -2.03
CA HIS A 139 -2.02 -1.22 -2.17
C HIS A 139 -0.80 -1.22 -1.23
N GLU A 140 -1.06 -1.27 0.08
CA GLU A 140 -0.04 -1.03 1.10
C GLU A 140 0.94 -2.20 1.23
N LEU A 141 0.42 -3.39 1.51
CA LEU A 141 1.26 -4.55 1.76
C LEU A 141 1.88 -5.06 0.47
N VAL A 142 1.08 -5.20 -0.59
CA VAL A 142 1.58 -5.80 -1.83
C VAL A 142 2.35 -4.80 -2.66
N GLY A 143 1.76 -3.63 -2.97
CA GLY A 143 2.41 -2.58 -3.74
C GLY A 143 3.73 -2.12 -3.15
N HIS A 144 3.66 -1.47 -1.97
CA HIS A 144 4.87 -0.97 -1.31
C HIS A 144 5.79 -2.09 -0.81
N GLY A 145 5.25 -3.22 -0.34
CA GLY A 145 6.07 -4.37 0.03
C GLY A 145 6.90 -4.90 -1.14
N MET A 146 6.33 -5.01 -2.34
CA MET A 146 7.08 -5.43 -3.53
C MET A 146 8.11 -4.38 -3.98
N GLN A 147 7.88 -3.09 -3.73
CA GLN A 147 8.85 -2.03 -3.97
C GLN A 147 10.04 -2.14 -2.99
N GLN A 148 9.79 -2.36 -1.70
CA GLN A 148 10.84 -2.62 -0.71
C GLN A 148 11.60 -3.91 -1.02
N TYR A 149 10.89 -4.98 -1.39
CA TYR A 149 11.51 -6.25 -1.78
C TYR A 149 12.56 -6.04 -2.89
N ARG A 150 12.23 -5.20 -3.88
CA ARG A 150 13.09 -4.85 -5.02
C ARG A 150 14.10 -3.73 -4.72
N GLY A 151 14.16 -3.21 -3.49
CA GLY A 151 15.10 -2.16 -3.08
C GLY A 151 14.83 -0.81 -3.77
N ARG A 152 13.56 -0.44 -3.96
CA ARG A 152 13.18 0.75 -4.75
C ARG A 152 12.68 1.95 -3.95
N MET A 153 12.42 1.78 -2.66
CA MET A 153 11.78 2.80 -1.82
C MET A 153 12.51 4.15 -1.84
N GLU A 154 13.84 4.16 -1.94
CA GLU A 154 14.67 5.38 -1.93
C GLU A 154 15.18 5.80 -3.32
N HIS A 155 14.86 5.04 -4.37
CA HIS A 155 15.48 5.18 -5.69
C HIS A 155 14.47 5.47 -6.79
N VAL A 156 13.20 5.54 -6.44
CA VAL A 156 12.09 5.80 -7.34
C VAL A 156 11.31 7.00 -6.80
N ARG A 157 10.79 7.84 -7.71
CA ARG A 157 10.01 9.02 -7.31
C ARG A 157 8.75 8.57 -6.60
N THR A 158 8.30 9.34 -5.62
CA THR A 158 7.04 9.09 -4.92
C THR A 158 5.87 8.80 -5.87
N ILE A 159 5.66 9.65 -6.88
CA ILE A 159 4.55 9.50 -7.84
C ILE A 159 4.58 8.14 -8.58
N ASP A 160 5.78 7.63 -8.84
CA ASP A 160 5.95 6.35 -9.49
C ASP A 160 5.71 5.20 -8.50
N LEU A 161 6.19 5.30 -7.26
CA LEU A 161 5.89 4.31 -6.21
C LEU A 161 4.37 4.18 -6.02
N GLU A 162 3.66 5.29 -5.90
CA GLU A 162 2.20 5.29 -5.79
C GLU A 162 1.54 4.70 -7.04
N CYS A 163 2.01 5.02 -8.25
CA CYS A 163 1.50 4.41 -9.47
C CYS A 163 1.57 2.87 -9.44
N GLU A 164 2.69 2.29 -9.01
CA GLU A 164 2.79 0.83 -8.86
C GLU A 164 1.86 0.29 -7.77
N ALA A 165 1.75 0.96 -6.62
CA ALA A 165 0.88 0.51 -5.54
C ALA A 165 -0.61 0.54 -5.92
N TYR A 166 -1.06 1.63 -6.56
CA TYR A 166 -2.41 1.74 -7.11
C TYR A 166 -2.70 0.70 -8.20
N LEU A 167 -1.70 0.23 -8.94
CA LEU A 167 -1.88 -0.86 -9.91
C LEU A 167 -2.22 -2.18 -9.19
N TYR A 168 -1.56 -2.51 -8.08
CA TYR A 168 -1.96 -3.69 -7.28
C TYR A 168 -3.35 -3.54 -6.68
N GLU A 169 -3.72 -2.33 -6.24
CA GLU A 169 -5.08 -2.04 -5.76
C GLU A 169 -6.12 -2.20 -6.88
N GLU A 170 -5.84 -1.71 -8.09
CA GLU A 170 -6.68 -1.88 -9.28
C GLU A 170 -6.91 -3.36 -9.60
N GLN A 171 -5.86 -4.19 -9.57
CA GLN A 171 -6.00 -5.63 -9.77
C GLN A 171 -6.85 -6.28 -8.67
N ALA A 172 -6.62 -5.93 -7.41
CA ALA A 172 -7.41 -6.45 -6.31
C ALA A 172 -8.89 -6.05 -6.44
N TYR A 173 -9.19 -4.83 -6.88
CA TYR A 173 -10.58 -4.43 -7.14
C TYR A 173 -11.27 -5.27 -8.20
N GLN A 174 -10.55 -5.62 -9.28
CA GLN A 174 -11.07 -6.51 -10.32
C GLN A 174 -11.31 -7.92 -9.78
N ASP A 175 -10.31 -8.49 -9.11
CA ASP A 175 -10.33 -9.85 -8.56
C ASP A 175 -11.41 -10.05 -7.48
N LEU A 176 -11.66 -9.01 -6.67
CA LEU A 176 -12.66 -9.04 -5.61
C LEU A 176 -14.08 -8.74 -6.12
N GLY A 177 -14.23 -8.41 -7.40
CA GLY A 177 -15.51 -8.14 -8.05
C GLY A 177 -16.21 -6.90 -7.49
N LEU A 178 -15.46 -5.81 -7.25
CA LEU A 178 -16.07 -4.53 -6.90
C LEU A 178 -16.71 -3.91 -8.14
N ASP A 179 -17.78 -3.14 -7.93
CA ASP A 179 -18.46 -2.43 -9.01
C ASP A 179 -17.60 -1.27 -9.53
N LYS A 180 -16.89 -1.54 -10.63
CA LYS A 180 -16.04 -0.59 -11.35
C LYS A 180 -16.80 0.60 -11.96
N ARG A 181 -18.14 0.54 -12.01
CA ARG A 181 -18.99 1.64 -12.51
C ARG A 181 -19.48 2.56 -11.40
N SER A 182 -19.25 2.21 -10.14
CA SER A 182 -19.60 3.06 -9.01
C SER A 182 -18.82 4.38 -9.04
N GLY A 183 -19.41 5.45 -8.50
CA GLY A 183 -18.77 6.77 -8.46
C GLY A 183 -17.43 6.78 -7.70
N GLU A 184 -17.26 5.88 -6.73
CA GLU A 184 -15.99 5.68 -6.04
C GLU A 184 -14.92 5.08 -6.96
N MET A 185 -15.26 4.01 -7.67
CA MET A 185 -14.33 3.36 -8.59
C MET A 185 -13.96 4.22 -9.80
N ILE A 186 -14.87 5.08 -10.26
CA ILE A 186 -14.58 6.09 -11.29
C ILE A 186 -13.54 7.09 -10.78
N LYS A 187 -13.73 7.64 -9.57
CA LYS A 187 -12.78 8.57 -8.96
C LYS A 187 -11.42 7.91 -8.70
N PHE A 188 -11.42 6.66 -8.25
CA PHE A 188 -10.21 5.86 -8.11
C PHE A 188 -9.47 5.75 -9.45
N ARG A 189 -10.17 5.38 -10.52
CA ARG A 189 -9.57 5.22 -11.85
C ARG A 189 -8.99 6.54 -12.38
N GLN A 190 -9.69 7.66 -12.17
CA GLN A 190 -9.18 9.00 -12.51
C GLN A 190 -7.92 9.33 -11.70
N ALA A 191 -7.89 9.05 -10.40
CA ALA A 191 -6.71 9.26 -9.57
C ALA A 191 -5.50 8.45 -10.07
N LEU A 192 -5.73 7.16 -10.33
CA LEU A 192 -4.74 6.24 -10.88
C LEU A 192 -4.19 6.79 -12.20
N GLU A 193 -5.04 7.13 -13.16
CA GLU A 193 -4.56 7.48 -14.51
C GLU A 193 -4.07 8.92 -14.67
N ASP A 194 -4.77 9.88 -14.07
CA ASP A 194 -4.57 11.31 -14.33
C ASP A 194 -3.64 11.97 -13.31
N TYR A 195 -3.34 11.28 -12.21
CA TYR A 195 -2.42 11.76 -11.20
C TYR A 195 -1.24 10.80 -11.02
N TRP A 196 -1.45 9.62 -10.44
CA TRP A 196 -0.36 8.73 -10.03
C TRP A 196 0.41 8.16 -11.21
N CYS A 197 -0.27 7.55 -12.18
CA CYS A 197 0.36 6.94 -13.35
C CYS A 197 0.47 7.88 -14.56
N LYS A 198 0.19 9.18 -14.41
CA LYS A 198 0.16 10.13 -15.54
C LYS A 198 1.44 10.11 -16.37
N SER A 199 2.60 10.23 -15.73
CA SER A 199 3.90 10.27 -16.43
C SER A 199 4.25 8.95 -17.10
N PHE A 200 3.98 7.83 -16.43
CA PHE A 200 4.20 6.49 -16.99
C PHE A 200 3.30 6.24 -18.20
N ARG A 201 2.01 6.57 -18.08
CA ARG A 201 1.03 6.41 -19.15
C ARG A 201 1.38 7.27 -20.37
N ALA A 202 1.86 8.49 -20.15
CA ALA A 202 2.37 9.35 -21.23
C ALA A 202 3.61 8.76 -21.92
N ASP A 203 4.55 8.15 -21.17
CA ASP A 203 5.73 7.50 -21.75
C ASP A 203 5.34 6.28 -22.61
N ILE A 204 4.41 5.44 -22.16
CA ILE A 204 3.90 4.33 -22.98
C ILE A 204 3.24 4.86 -24.26
N ALA A 205 2.32 5.83 -24.13
CA ALA A 205 1.60 6.39 -25.27
C ALA A 205 2.54 7.00 -26.31
N TRP A 206 3.66 7.58 -25.89
CA TRP A 206 4.67 8.12 -26.78
C TRP A 206 5.52 7.03 -27.46
N ARG A 207 5.94 6.01 -26.71
CA ARG A 207 6.87 4.97 -27.22
C ARG A 207 6.19 3.89 -28.04
N ASP A 208 5.03 3.43 -27.60
CA ASP A 208 4.30 2.31 -28.22
C ASP A 208 2.81 2.45 -27.94
N LYS A 209 2.12 3.20 -28.83
CA LYS A 209 0.68 3.42 -28.77
C LYS A 209 -0.11 2.12 -28.71
N SER A 210 0.37 1.03 -29.30
CA SER A 210 -0.35 -0.26 -29.30
C SER A 210 -0.51 -0.83 -27.89
N LYS A 211 0.41 -0.50 -26.98
CA LYS A 211 0.37 -0.95 -25.57
C LYS A 211 -0.66 -0.22 -24.73
N MET A 212 -1.22 0.89 -25.21
CA MET A 212 -2.32 1.57 -24.53
C MET A 212 -3.58 0.70 -24.43
N ALA A 213 -3.74 -0.28 -25.33
CA ALA A 213 -4.83 -1.26 -25.26
C ALA A 213 -4.85 -2.07 -23.96
N LEU A 214 -3.73 -2.17 -23.22
CA LEU A 214 -3.69 -2.82 -21.90
C LEU A 214 -4.46 -2.01 -20.84
N TRP A 215 -4.46 -0.68 -20.98
CA TRP A 215 -5.15 0.27 -20.10
C TRP A 215 -6.60 0.52 -20.52
N GLU A 216 -6.85 0.66 -21.82
CA GLU A 216 -8.11 1.20 -22.39
C GLU A 216 -9.27 0.20 -22.37
N ARG A 217 -9.64 -0.24 -21.16
CA ARG A 217 -10.74 -1.15 -20.88
C ARG A 217 -11.19 -1.01 -19.42
N LEU A 218 -12.40 -1.49 -19.11
CA LEU A 218 -12.98 -1.41 -17.76
C LEU A 218 -12.07 -2.11 -16.72
N ASN A 219 -11.59 -3.29 -17.07
CA ASN A 219 -10.66 -4.11 -16.28
C ASN A 219 -9.30 -4.15 -16.98
N PRO A 220 -8.39 -3.19 -16.73
CA PRO A 220 -7.08 -3.12 -17.36
C PRO A 220 -6.25 -4.37 -17.06
N ASP A 221 -5.39 -4.75 -18.01
CA ASP A 221 -4.44 -5.85 -17.83
C ASP A 221 -3.28 -5.37 -16.94
N VAL A 222 -3.52 -5.35 -15.62
CA VAL A 222 -2.55 -4.87 -14.65
C VAL A 222 -1.23 -5.67 -14.71
N PRO A 223 -1.19 -7.01 -14.80
CA PRO A 223 0.06 -7.74 -14.94
C PRO A 223 0.86 -7.30 -16.17
N GLY A 224 0.20 -7.12 -17.31
CA GLY A 224 0.82 -6.60 -18.53
C GLY A 224 1.35 -5.17 -18.36
N ILE A 225 0.57 -4.30 -17.73
CA ILE A 225 0.94 -2.91 -17.43
C ILE A 225 2.14 -2.85 -16.48
N LEU A 226 2.14 -3.62 -15.40
CA LEU A 226 3.25 -3.67 -14.45
C LEU A 226 4.55 -4.11 -15.14
N LYS A 227 4.50 -5.06 -16.08
CA LYS A 227 5.68 -5.43 -16.86
C LYS A 227 6.27 -4.24 -17.64
N LEU A 228 5.43 -3.41 -18.25
CA LEU A 228 5.88 -2.18 -18.93
C LEU A 228 6.40 -1.14 -17.94
N TYR A 229 5.74 -1.02 -16.79
CA TYR A 229 6.13 -0.11 -15.71
C TYR A 229 7.55 -0.43 -15.20
N LEU A 230 7.89 -1.71 -14.99
CA LEU A 230 9.24 -2.09 -14.57
C LEU A 230 10.31 -1.62 -15.58
N GLY A 231 10.01 -1.68 -16.88
CA GLY A 231 10.89 -1.16 -17.93
C GLY A 231 10.99 0.37 -17.92
N TYR A 232 9.87 1.06 -17.63
CA TYR A 232 9.85 2.52 -17.46
C TYR A 232 10.75 2.98 -16.30
N ILE A 233 10.63 2.34 -15.13
CA ILE A 233 11.44 2.68 -13.96
C ILE A 233 12.93 2.43 -14.21
N ASP A 234 13.29 1.33 -14.86
CA ASP A 234 14.70 1.06 -15.18
C ASP A 234 15.28 2.11 -16.15
N ARG A 235 14.49 2.61 -17.11
CA ARG A 235 14.90 3.72 -17.98
C ARG A 235 15.14 5.00 -17.19
N LEU A 236 14.19 5.41 -16.33
CA LEU A 236 14.33 6.62 -15.50
C LEU A 236 15.55 6.55 -14.58
N ARG A 237 15.85 5.37 -14.06
CA ARG A 237 17.05 5.12 -13.25
C ARG A 237 18.31 5.30 -14.08
N LYS A 238 18.39 4.66 -15.26
CA LYS A 238 19.55 4.73 -16.15
C LYS A 238 19.78 6.12 -16.75
N SER A 239 18.73 6.89 -17.00
CA SER A 239 18.82 8.28 -17.49
C SER A 239 19.19 9.30 -16.41
N GLY A 240 19.22 8.88 -15.14
CA GLY A 240 19.43 9.78 -13.99
C GLY A 240 18.27 10.75 -13.74
N GLU A 241 17.13 10.60 -14.44
CA GLU A 241 15.94 11.42 -14.21
C GLU A 241 15.30 11.13 -12.84
N ALA A 242 15.31 9.86 -12.41
CA ALA A 242 14.81 9.47 -11.09
C ALA A 242 15.57 10.18 -9.97
N LYS A 243 16.91 10.11 -9.99
CA LYS A 243 17.77 10.75 -8.97
C LYS A 243 17.55 12.27 -8.90
N ARG A 244 17.56 12.95 -10.05
CA ARG A 244 17.34 14.40 -10.12
C ARG A 244 15.98 14.82 -9.55
N ALA A 245 14.93 14.04 -9.82
CA ALA A 245 13.60 14.32 -9.31
C ALA A 245 13.49 14.11 -7.79
N ILE A 246 14.10 13.04 -7.25
CA ILE A 246 14.14 12.77 -5.81
C ILE A 246 14.88 13.89 -5.07
N GLU A 247 16.03 14.33 -5.57
CA GLU A 247 16.78 15.45 -4.97
C GLU A 247 15.99 16.77 -4.96
N LEU A 248 15.15 17.00 -5.97
CA LEU A 248 14.28 18.18 -6.01
C LEU A 248 13.13 18.05 -5.00
N GLU A 249 12.56 16.86 -4.86
CA GLU A 249 11.50 16.57 -3.89
C GLU A 249 11.99 16.75 -2.45
N ASN A 250 13.16 16.20 -2.12
CA ASN A 250 13.78 16.35 -0.80
C ASN A 250 14.04 17.82 -0.46
N ARG A 251 14.62 18.58 -1.41
CA ARG A 251 14.83 20.04 -1.25
C ARG A 251 13.54 20.83 -1.04
N ARG A 252 12.41 20.37 -1.59
CA ARG A 252 11.09 21.01 -1.35
C ARG A 252 10.53 20.65 0.02
N ARG A 253 10.77 19.43 0.51
CA ARG A 253 10.35 18.98 1.84
C ARG A 253 11.11 19.70 2.94
N GLU A 254 12.42 19.90 2.79
CA GLU A 254 13.26 20.64 3.75
C GLU A 254 12.89 22.13 3.89
N LYS A 255 12.19 22.70 2.90
CA LYS A 255 11.75 24.11 2.90
C LYS A 255 10.35 24.32 3.47
N ARG A 256 9.62 23.26 3.82
CA ARG A 256 8.28 23.30 4.40
C ARG A 256 8.34 23.02 5.88
#